data_AF-A0A0D7BBU1-F1
#
_entry.id   AF-A0A0D7BBU1-F1
#
_cell.length_a   1.000
_cell.length_b   1.000
_cell.length_c   1.000
_cell.angle_alpha   90.00
_cell.angle_beta   90.00
_cell.angle_gamma   90.00
#
_symmetry.space_group_name_H-M   'P 1'
#
loop_
_entity.id
_entity.type
_entity.pdbx_description
1 polymer ?
#
loop_
_entity_poly.entity_id
_entity_poly.type
_entity_poly.pdbx_seq_one_letter_code
_entity_poly.pdbx_strand_id
1 'polypeptide(L)'
;MSVTHGRTPKLVSGVYRIINEASQSTIRVHQHAQPLLLSYRYELLGVFEQWELTVQDKGSYELRCMGLTLGQVGIENGVCIINGGNPVTFDIDSIGDGLYTVKAPGDGQYWGIEQSPTRQKPEVAVKLASAPSADGEFESTQLWRFERLDDDASHH
;
A
#
# COMPACT_ATOMS: atom_id res chain seq x y z
N MET A 1 -19.26 19.09 19.05
CA MET A 1 -19.36 17.62 18.96
C MET A 1 -17.94 17.09 18.91
N SER A 2 -17.53 16.29 19.89
CA SER A 2 -16.16 15.79 19.98
C SER A 2 -16.03 14.59 19.05
N VAL A 3 -15.19 14.70 18.03
CA VAL A 3 -14.87 13.59 17.13
C VAL A 3 -13.91 12.69 17.90
N THR A 4 -14.41 11.60 18.45
CA THR A 4 -13.58 10.51 18.95
C THR A 4 -12.72 10.01 17.79
N HIS A 5 -11.44 10.41 17.77
CA HIS A 5 -10.45 9.84 16.88
C HIS A 5 -10.35 8.36 17.26
N GLY A 6 -11.03 7.51 16.50
CA GLY A 6 -10.99 6.07 16.70
C GLY A 6 -9.54 5.63 16.59
N ARG A 7 -9.05 4.88 17.58
CA ARG A 7 -7.70 4.30 17.52
C ARG A 7 -7.64 3.38 16.30
N THR A 8 -6.89 3.78 15.27
CA THR A 8 -6.68 2.95 14.09
C THR A 8 -6.15 1.58 14.51
N PRO A 9 -6.76 0.48 14.03
CA PRO A 9 -6.35 -0.86 14.43
C PRO A 9 -4.95 -1.17 13.92
N LYS A 10 -4.18 -1.95 14.71
CA LYS A 10 -2.93 -2.52 14.22
C LYS A 10 -3.26 -3.55 13.14
N LEU A 11 -2.54 -3.51 12.02
CA LEU A 11 -2.69 -4.52 10.98
C LEU A 11 -2.25 -5.89 11.50
N VAL A 12 -2.98 -6.93 11.10
CA VAL A 12 -2.72 -8.33 11.43
C VAL A 12 -2.58 -9.13 10.14
N SER A 13 -1.93 -10.30 10.19
CA SER A 13 -1.79 -11.13 9.00
C SER A 13 -3.16 -11.49 8.40
N GLY A 14 -3.29 -11.41 7.08
CA GLY A 14 -4.55 -11.63 6.37
C GLY A 14 -4.51 -11.12 4.94
N VAL A 15 -5.66 -11.15 4.27
CA VAL A 15 -5.83 -10.67 2.90
C VAL A 15 -6.47 -9.28 2.89
N TYR A 16 -5.84 -8.35 2.17
CA TYR A 16 -6.25 -6.95 2.13
C TYR A 16 -6.37 -6.42 0.71
N ARG A 17 -7.21 -5.39 0.56
CA ARG A 17 -7.13 -4.42 -0.52
C ARG A 17 -6.39 -3.18 0.01
N ILE A 18 -5.45 -2.66 -0.76
CA ILE A 18 -4.68 -1.47 -0.41
C ILE A 18 -5.16 -0.31 -1.29
N ILE A 19 -5.60 0.78 -0.67
CA ILE A 19 -6.25 1.92 -1.34
C ILE A 19 -5.47 3.19 -1.03
N ASN A 20 -5.20 4.00 -2.04
CA ASN A 20 -4.58 5.31 -1.84
C ASN A 20 -5.62 6.37 -1.48
N GLU A 21 -5.32 7.23 -0.50
CA GLU A 21 -6.28 8.22 -0.01
C GLU A 21 -6.58 9.32 -1.02
N ALA A 22 -5.57 9.85 -1.74
CA ALA A 22 -5.80 10.93 -2.71
C ALA A 22 -6.70 10.50 -3.88
N SER A 23 -6.51 9.26 -4.35
CA SER A 23 -7.17 8.78 -5.58
C SER A 23 -8.34 7.84 -5.35
N GLN A 24 -8.49 7.30 -4.13
CA GLN A 24 -9.44 6.24 -3.80
C GLN A 24 -9.33 5.02 -4.74
N SER A 25 -8.14 4.81 -5.29
CA SER A 25 -7.83 3.74 -6.25
C SER A 25 -6.97 2.66 -5.57
N THR A 26 -7.16 1.42 -6.00
CA THR A 26 -6.50 0.22 -5.47
C THR A 26 -5.12 0.01 -6.06
N ILE A 27 -4.18 -0.49 -5.25
CA ILE A 27 -2.92 -1.02 -5.77
C ILE A 27 -3.16 -2.39 -6.39
N ARG A 28 -2.69 -2.56 -7.62
CA ARG A 28 -2.71 -3.81 -8.36
C ARG A 28 -1.36 -4.20 -8.91
N VAL A 29 -1.28 -5.46 -9.28
CA VAL A 29 -0.11 -6.09 -9.90
C VAL A 29 -0.57 -6.63 -11.23
N HIS A 30 0.01 -6.14 -12.32
CA HIS A 30 -0.39 -6.61 -13.65
C HIS A 30 0.53 -7.73 -14.15
N GLN A 31 1.84 -7.59 -13.93
CA GLN A 31 2.85 -8.53 -14.43
C GLN A 31 4.00 -8.63 -13.43
N HIS A 32 4.65 -9.80 -13.41
CA HIS A 32 5.89 -10.01 -12.69
C HIS A 32 7.00 -9.08 -13.22
N ALA A 33 7.86 -8.63 -12.31
CA ALA A 33 8.94 -7.69 -12.57
C ALA A 33 8.51 -6.33 -13.14
N GLN A 34 7.24 -5.94 -12.94
CA GLN A 34 6.72 -4.61 -13.29
C GLN A 34 6.41 -3.78 -12.03
N PRO A 35 6.38 -2.44 -12.16
CA PRO A 35 5.88 -1.53 -11.13
C PRO A 35 4.53 -1.94 -10.54
N LEU A 36 4.35 -1.65 -9.25
CA LEU A 36 3.01 -1.57 -8.66
C LEU A 36 2.24 -0.41 -9.28
N LEU A 37 0.97 -0.63 -9.61
CA LEU A 37 0.13 0.36 -10.29
C LEU A 37 -1.14 0.65 -9.49
N LEU A 38 -1.58 1.90 -9.50
CA LEU A 38 -2.96 2.29 -9.21
C LEU A 38 -3.72 2.40 -10.52
N SER A 39 -5.03 2.13 -10.49
CA SER A 39 -5.86 2.24 -11.69
C SER A 39 -7.17 3.01 -11.51
N TYR A 40 -7.51 3.81 -12.52
CA TYR A 40 -8.73 4.61 -12.54
C TYR A 40 -9.96 3.71 -12.73
N ARG A 41 -10.88 3.71 -11.76
CA ARG A 41 -12.24 3.12 -11.85
C ARG A 41 -12.31 1.78 -12.56
N TYR A 42 -11.58 0.77 -12.08
CA TYR A 42 -11.81 -0.60 -12.49
C TYR A 42 -12.54 -1.38 -11.40
N GLU A 43 -13.54 -2.12 -11.83
CA GLU A 43 -14.31 -3.06 -11.02
C GLU A 43 -13.41 -4.25 -10.66
N LEU A 44 -13.17 -4.43 -9.36
CA LEU A 44 -12.78 -5.67 -8.68
C LEU A 44 -12.07 -6.68 -9.57
N LEU A 45 -10.77 -6.51 -9.82
CA LEU A 45 -9.98 -7.45 -10.62
C LEU A 45 -9.66 -8.75 -9.86
N GLY A 46 -10.43 -9.08 -8.82
CA GLY A 46 -10.27 -10.28 -8.02
C GLY A 46 -8.86 -10.37 -7.44
N VAL A 47 -8.15 -11.46 -7.78
CA VAL A 47 -6.86 -11.84 -7.21
C VAL A 47 -5.71 -10.83 -7.44
N PHE A 48 -5.80 -9.97 -8.46
CA PHE A 48 -4.74 -9.00 -8.80
C PHE A 48 -4.67 -7.79 -7.84
N GLU A 49 -5.69 -7.63 -7.00
CA GLU A 49 -5.82 -6.55 -6.01
C GLU A 49 -5.85 -7.09 -4.57
N GLN A 50 -5.69 -8.41 -4.42
CA GLN A 50 -5.66 -9.09 -3.13
C GLN A 50 -4.21 -9.24 -2.66
N TRP A 51 -3.92 -8.55 -1.58
CA TRP A 51 -2.61 -8.52 -0.96
C TRP A 51 -2.61 -9.36 0.30
N GLU A 52 -1.85 -10.44 0.32
CA GLU A 52 -1.53 -11.18 1.53
C GLU A 52 -0.50 -10.36 2.31
N LEU A 53 -0.91 -9.89 3.48
CA LEU A 53 -0.05 -9.23 4.44
C LEU A 53 0.33 -10.24 5.51
N THR A 54 1.63 -10.39 5.75
CA THR A 54 2.16 -11.25 6.81
C THR A 54 2.97 -10.42 7.80
N VAL A 55 2.54 -10.40 9.06
CA VAL A 55 3.29 -9.77 10.16
C VAL A 55 4.54 -10.58 10.45
N GLN A 56 5.68 -9.91 10.45
CA GLN A 56 7.00 -10.45 10.75
C GLN A 56 7.43 -10.11 12.18
N ASP A 57 8.54 -10.69 12.62
CA ASP A 57 9.15 -10.38 13.90
C ASP A 57 9.43 -8.88 14.02
N LYS A 58 9.13 -8.31 15.20
CA LYS A 58 9.25 -6.86 15.52
C LYS A 58 8.21 -5.96 14.84
N GLY A 59 7.21 -6.52 14.15
CA GLY A 59 6.05 -5.77 13.66
C GLY A 59 6.22 -5.12 12.30
N SER A 60 7.23 -5.53 11.53
CA SER A 60 7.30 -5.24 10.09
C SER A 60 6.40 -6.19 9.30
N TYR A 61 6.18 -5.90 8.02
CA TYR A 61 5.20 -6.59 7.18
C TYR A 61 5.82 -7.07 5.88
N GLU A 62 5.56 -8.33 5.52
CA GLU A 62 5.77 -8.83 4.16
C GLU A 62 4.45 -8.70 3.39
N LEU A 63 4.54 -8.26 2.13
CA LEU A 63 3.40 -8.13 1.23
C LEU A 63 3.56 -9.07 0.04
N ARG A 64 2.51 -9.83 -0.25
CA ARG A 64 2.45 -10.80 -1.34
C ARG A 64 1.18 -10.58 -2.15
N CYS A 65 1.24 -10.77 -3.46
CA CYS A 65 0.07 -10.76 -4.33
C CYS A 65 0.22 -11.88 -5.36
N MET A 66 -0.83 -12.67 -5.55
CA MET A 66 -0.82 -13.86 -6.42
C MET A 66 0.33 -14.85 -6.13
N GLY A 67 0.69 -15.02 -4.86
CA GLY A 67 1.81 -15.88 -4.45
C GLY A 67 3.20 -15.30 -4.74
N LEU A 68 3.29 -14.08 -5.29
CA LEU A 68 4.55 -13.39 -5.55
C LEU A 68 4.83 -12.34 -4.46
N THR A 69 6.02 -12.41 -3.86
CA THR A 69 6.46 -11.44 -2.86
C THR A 69 6.89 -10.14 -3.49
N LEU A 70 6.58 -9.05 -2.79
CA LEU A 70 7.16 -7.75 -3.09
C LEU A 70 8.66 -7.83 -2.80
N GLY A 71 9.46 -7.58 -3.83
CA GLY A 71 10.91 -7.77 -3.79
C GLY A 71 11.66 -6.46 -3.90
N GLN A 72 13.00 -6.56 -3.83
CA GLN A 72 13.90 -5.42 -3.68
C GLN A 72 13.53 -4.26 -4.61
N VAL A 73 13.21 -3.14 -3.95
CA VAL A 73 12.94 -1.84 -4.54
C VAL A 73 14.07 -1.48 -5.49
N GLY A 74 13.74 -1.18 -6.75
CA GLY A 74 14.68 -0.61 -7.70
C GLY A 74 15.01 0.82 -7.28
N ILE A 75 16.00 0.99 -6.40
CA ILE A 75 16.50 2.31 -5.94
C ILE A 75 16.90 3.18 -7.14
N GLU A 76 17.32 2.57 -8.26
CA GLU A 76 17.66 3.29 -9.50
C GLU A 76 16.46 3.99 -10.18
N ASN A 77 15.20 3.57 -9.91
CA ASN A 77 14.01 4.17 -10.53
C ASN A 77 12.97 4.69 -9.52
N GLY A 78 13.14 4.41 -8.22
CA GLY A 78 12.22 4.88 -7.18
C GLY A 78 10.82 4.26 -7.28
N VAL A 79 10.71 2.99 -7.70
CA VAL A 79 9.43 2.30 -7.91
C VAL A 79 9.42 0.94 -7.21
N CYS A 80 8.28 0.57 -6.63
CA CYS A 80 8.09 -0.74 -6.02
C CYS A 80 7.78 -1.81 -7.08
N ILE A 81 8.43 -2.98 -6.99
CA ILE A 81 8.33 -4.06 -7.99
C ILE A 81 8.06 -5.40 -7.30
N ILE A 82 7.08 -6.16 -7.80
CA ILE A 82 6.91 -7.57 -7.43
C ILE A 82 7.75 -8.42 -8.37
N ASN A 83 8.79 -9.05 -7.85
CA ASN A 83 9.69 -9.88 -8.66
C ASN A 83 9.90 -11.29 -8.09
N GLY A 84 9.17 -11.71 -7.04
CA GLY A 84 9.26 -13.06 -6.49
C GLY A 84 10.67 -13.47 -6.02
N GLY A 85 11.57 -12.49 -5.88
CA GLY A 85 12.92 -12.68 -5.37
C GLY A 85 12.95 -12.70 -3.84
N ASN A 86 14.05 -12.24 -3.25
CA ASN A 86 14.16 -12.12 -1.80
C ASN A 86 13.06 -11.19 -1.26
N PRO A 87 12.15 -11.70 -0.40
CA PRO A 87 11.11 -10.87 0.19
C PRO A 87 11.73 -9.73 0.98
N VAL A 88 11.14 -8.54 0.88
CA VAL A 88 11.54 -7.40 1.71
C VAL A 88 10.40 -7.02 2.65
N THR A 89 10.75 -6.56 3.83
CA THR A 89 9.77 -6.16 4.85
C THR A 89 9.59 -4.65 4.86
N PHE A 90 8.36 -4.20 5.05
CA PHE A 90 7.95 -2.81 5.13
C PHE A 90 7.55 -2.45 6.56
N ASP A 91 7.82 -1.21 6.98
CA ASP A 91 7.20 -0.67 8.18
C ASP A 91 5.89 0.00 7.77
N ILE A 92 4.79 -0.41 8.39
CA ILE A 92 3.46 0.15 8.14
C ILE A 92 2.94 0.76 9.43
N ASP A 93 2.95 2.10 9.47
CA ASP A 93 2.61 2.87 10.66
C ASP A 93 1.25 3.54 10.50
N SER A 94 0.42 3.41 11.53
CA SER A 94 -0.86 4.11 11.58
C SER A 94 -0.64 5.59 11.91
N ILE A 95 -1.30 6.47 11.15
CA ILE A 95 -1.33 7.91 11.43
C ILE A 95 -2.66 8.40 12.02
N GLY A 96 -3.66 7.52 12.17
CA GLY A 96 -5.01 7.88 12.62
C GLY A 96 -6.08 7.64 11.54
N ASP A 97 -7.36 7.64 11.91
CA ASP A 97 -8.53 7.58 11.00
C ASP A 97 -8.53 6.44 9.96
N GLY A 98 -7.94 5.29 10.32
CA GLY A 98 -7.83 4.14 9.41
C GLY A 98 -6.78 4.32 8.31
N LEU A 99 -5.90 5.32 8.42
CA LEU A 99 -4.85 5.64 7.47
C LEU A 99 -3.47 5.20 7.97
N TYR A 100 -2.66 4.77 7.01
CA TYR A 100 -1.33 4.23 7.22
C TYR A 100 -0.34 4.84 6.25
N THR A 101 0.91 4.93 6.68
CA THR A 101 2.07 5.15 5.81
C THR A 101 2.77 3.82 5.57
N VAL A 102 3.39 3.65 4.40
CA VAL A 102 4.15 2.45 4.07
C VAL A 102 5.59 2.87 3.78
N LYS A 103 6.49 2.54 4.69
CA LYS A 103 7.91 2.86 4.59
C LYS A 103 8.66 1.72 3.92
N ALA A 104 9.41 2.06 2.87
CA ALA A 104 10.28 1.10 2.20
C ALA A 104 11.49 0.74 3.10
N PRO A 105 12.00 -0.50 3.01
CA PRO A 105 13.20 -0.89 3.72
C PRO A 105 14.40 -0.08 3.23
N GLY A 106 15.20 0.46 4.16
CA GLY A 106 16.37 1.30 3.85
C GLY A 106 16.15 2.79 4.09
N ASP A 107 16.38 3.61 3.06
CA ASP A 107 16.64 5.06 3.08
C ASP A 107 15.47 5.98 3.51
N GLY A 108 14.54 5.48 4.32
CA GLY A 108 13.50 6.31 4.94
C GLY A 108 12.46 6.88 3.97
N GLN A 109 12.33 6.27 2.79
CA GLN A 109 11.35 6.64 1.79
C GLN A 109 10.00 5.93 2.01
N TYR A 110 8.93 6.54 1.53
CA TYR A 110 7.56 6.08 1.70
C TYR A 110 6.88 5.87 0.36
N TRP A 111 5.90 4.97 0.31
CA TRP A 111 5.05 4.84 -0.85
C TRP A 111 4.26 6.12 -1.11
N GLY A 112 4.21 6.53 -2.36
CA GLY A 112 3.38 7.63 -2.82
C GLY A 112 3.04 7.53 -4.30
N ILE A 113 2.17 8.42 -4.75
CA ILE A 113 1.84 8.61 -6.17
C ILE A 113 2.06 10.06 -6.55
N GLU A 114 2.51 10.31 -7.78
CA GLU A 114 2.69 11.68 -8.27
C GLU A 114 1.36 12.36 -8.62
N GLN A 115 0.34 11.56 -8.95
CA GLN A 115 -0.98 12.04 -9.35
C GLN A 115 -2.01 10.92 -9.23
N SER A 116 -3.28 11.29 -9.11
CA SER A 116 -4.37 10.31 -9.26
C SER A 116 -4.42 9.76 -10.70
N PRO A 117 -4.74 8.47 -10.89
CA PRO A 117 -5.04 7.93 -12.21
C PRO A 117 -6.32 8.60 -12.76
N THR A 118 -6.40 8.76 -14.07
CA THR A 118 -7.53 9.38 -14.78
C THR A 118 -7.92 8.54 -15.99
N ARG A 119 -9.03 8.84 -16.66
CA ARG A 119 -9.39 8.14 -17.91
C ARG A 119 -8.30 8.20 -18.98
N GLN A 120 -7.54 9.30 -19.02
CA GLN A 120 -6.48 9.54 -20.01
C GLN A 120 -5.16 8.90 -19.59
N LYS A 121 -4.90 8.80 -18.29
CA LYS A 121 -3.76 8.10 -17.69
C LYS A 121 -4.29 7.09 -16.67
N PRO A 122 -4.82 5.95 -17.15
CA PRO A 122 -5.58 5.02 -16.32
C PRO A 122 -4.69 4.26 -15.34
N GLU A 123 -3.37 4.27 -15.54
CA GLU A 123 -2.40 3.59 -14.68
C GLU A 123 -1.37 4.60 -14.16
N VAL A 124 -1.12 4.55 -12.86
CA VAL A 124 -0.09 5.38 -12.19
C VAL A 124 0.75 4.48 -11.31
N ALA A 125 2.07 4.55 -11.44
CA ALA A 125 2.97 3.75 -10.62
C ALA A 125 3.02 4.23 -9.16
N VAL A 126 3.13 3.28 -8.23
CA VAL A 126 3.51 3.56 -6.84
C VAL A 126 5.01 3.83 -6.81
N LYS A 127 5.37 5.05 -6.43
CA LYS A 127 6.76 5.50 -6.33
C LYS A 127 7.19 5.61 -4.87
N LEU A 128 8.50 5.72 -4.68
CA LEU A 128 9.08 6.09 -3.40
C LEU A 128 9.25 7.61 -3.35
N ALA A 129 8.58 8.20 -2.37
CA ALA A 129 8.64 9.61 -2.04
C ALA A 129 9.41 9.81 -0.73
N SER A 130 10.07 10.96 -0.59
CA SER A 130 10.73 11.33 0.67
C SER A 130 9.72 11.45 1.81
N ALA A 131 10.19 11.30 3.04
CA ALA A 131 9.43 11.67 4.22
C ALA A 131 8.98 13.15 4.12
N PRO A 132 7.83 13.53 4.71
CA PRO A 132 7.50 14.93 4.89
C PRO A 132 8.61 15.64 5.68
N SER A 133 8.75 16.97 5.48
CA SER A 133 9.69 17.79 6.25
C SER A 133 9.40 17.68 7.75
N ALA A 134 10.34 18.10 8.60
CA ALA A 134 10.29 17.90 10.06
C ALA A 134 9.03 18.45 10.76
N ASP A 135 8.26 19.33 10.11
CA ASP A 135 7.00 19.90 10.59
C ASP A 135 5.75 19.34 9.87
N GLY A 136 5.92 18.41 8.93
CA GLY A 136 4.97 18.13 7.86
C GLY A 136 4.11 16.90 8.09
N GLU A 137 2.80 17.08 7.89
CA GLU A 137 1.87 15.97 7.69
C GLU A 137 2.15 15.27 6.36
N PHE A 138 1.93 13.95 6.31
CA PHE A 138 2.00 13.21 5.06
C PHE A 138 0.89 13.68 4.11
N GLU A 139 1.23 13.88 2.84
CA GLU A 139 0.23 14.20 1.82
C GLU A 139 -0.71 13.00 1.58
N SER A 140 -1.96 13.28 1.20
CA SER A 140 -2.93 12.21 0.85
C SER A 140 -2.43 11.25 -0.24
N THR A 141 -1.48 11.67 -1.08
CA THR A 141 -0.81 10.84 -2.07
C THR A 141 0.10 9.77 -1.46
N GLN A 142 0.53 9.95 -0.21
CA GLN A 142 1.38 9.04 0.57
C GLN A 142 0.61 8.26 1.64
N LEU A 143 -0.71 8.44 1.73
CA LEU A 143 -1.56 7.80 2.71
C LEU A 143 -2.37 6.66 2.10
N TRP A 144 -2.49 5.58 2.87
CA TRP A 144 -3.05 4.32 2.41
C TRP A 144 -4.05 3.76 3.41
N ARG A 145 -5.12 3.14 2.90
CA ARG A 145 -6.08 2.33 3.67
C ARG A 145 -5.84 0.85 3.35
N PHE A 146 -5.95 0.02 4.38
CA PHE A 146 -5.89 -1.44 4.27
C PHE A 146 -7.27 -2.00 4.62
N GLU A 147 -8.07 -2.33 3.61
CA GLU A 147 -9.37 -2.95 3.77
C GLU A 147 -9.21 -4.46 3.82
N ARG A 148 -9.52 -5.08 4.96
CA ARG A 148 -9.43 -6.53 5.12
C ARG A 148 -10.54 -7.23 4.32
N LEU A 149 -10.18 -8.29 3.59
CA LEU A 149 -11.07 -9.03 2.69
C LEU A 149 -11.41 -10.44 3.20
N ASP A 150 -10.59 -11.00 4.08
CA ASP A 150 -10.76 -12.34 4.69
C ASP A 150 -11.42 -12.28 6.08
N ASP A 151 -11.95 -11.12 6.47
CA ASP A 151 -12.73 -10.99 7.70
C ASP A 151 -14.19 -11.36 7.41
N ASP A 152 -14.57 -12.59 7.76
CA ASP A 152 -15.93 -13.13 7.69
C ASP A 152 -16.93 -12.44 8.66
N ALA A 153 -16.61 -11.25 9.18
CA ALA A 153 -17.50 -10.47 10.04
C ALA A 153 -18.76 -9.93 9.34
N SER A 154 -18.98 -10.27 8.07
CA SER A 154 -20.12 -9.81 7.24
C SER A 154 -21.19 -10.89 6.97
N HIS A 155 -21.31 -11.89 7.85
CA HIS A 155 -22.46 -12.81 7.84
C HIS A 155 -23.17 -12.82 9.20
N HIS A 156 -23.87 -11.72 9.50
CA HIS A 156 -24.99 -11.71 10.45
C HIS A 156 -26.13 -10.85 9.91
#